data_AF-A0A2D7AL49-F1
#
_entry.id   AF-A0A2D7AL49-F1
#
_cell.length_a   1.000
_cell.length_b   1.000
_cell.length_c   1.000
_cell.angle_alpha   90.00
_cell.angle_beta   90.00
_cell.angle_gamma   90.00
#
_symmetry.space_group_name_H-M   'P 1'
#
loop_
_entity.id
_entity.type
_entity.pdbx_description
1 polymer ?
#
loop_
_entity_poly.entity_id
_entity_poly.type
_entity_poly.pdbx_seq_one_letter_code
_entity_poly.pdbx_strand_id
1 'polypeptide(L)'
;MSPRVSKTSSLLIGFVASGFSLLLSLTLLERFVLGLMVTPPTTSDESTIRDTLAALRLIVGILPPTLGVMAGGSLLLVLWQLLAQNGRILSLMIMASLVLPLGYNIFIADTVGTVRGVIAISPDDDLRLVIAALKPAVTQHYVGMLAFALALALQIIYVLFRPRPR
;
A
#
# COMPACT_ATOMS: atom_id res chain seq x y z
N MET A 1 -32.72 3.34 -11.99
CA MET A 1 -32.67 2.01 -11.33
C MET A 1 -31.27 1.81 -10.75
N SER A 2 -31.13 1.82 -9.42
CA SER A 2 -29.82 1.74 -8.75
C SER A 2 -29.15 0.38 -8.98
N PRO A 3 -27.86 0.33 -9.36
CA PRO A 3 -27.12 -0.93 -9.47
C PRO A 3 -27.01 -1.57 -8.08
N ARG A 4 -27.64 -2.74 -7.87
CA ARG A 4 -27.44 -3.54 -6.66
C ARG A 4 -26.03 -4.12 -6.67
N VAL A 5 -25.13 -3.45 -5.96
CA VAL A 5 -23.78 -3.97 -5.68
C VAL A 5 -23.90 -5.24 -4.85
N SER A 6 -23.23 -6.32 -5.25
CA SER A 6 -23.16 -7.53 -4.42
C SER A 6 -22.46 -7.22 -3.09
N LYS A 7 -22.90 -7.85 -1.99
CA LYS A 7 -22.26 -7.73 -0.67
C LYS A 7 -20.74 -8.00 -0.74
N THR A 8 -20.32 -8.96 -1.56
CA THR A 8 -18.89 -9.25 -1.79
C THR A 8 -18.18 -8.08 -2.45
N SER A 9 -18.78 -7.47 -3.47
CA SER A 9 -18.18 -6.37 -4.20
C SER A 9 -18.10 -5.10 -3.37
N SER A 10 -19.10 -4.84 -2.50
CA SER A 10 -19.05 -3.70 -1.57
C SER A 10 -17.99 -3.90 -0.48
N LEU A 11 -17.86 -5.12 0.05
CA LEU A 11 -16.81 -5.44 1.02
C LEU A 11 -15.43 -5.31 0.37
N LEU A 12 -15.26 -5.81 -0.85
CA LEU A 12 -13.99 -5.71 -1.57
C LEU A 12 -13.61 -4.24 -1.84
N ILE A 13 -14.57 -3.40 -2.25
CA ILE A 13 -14.34 -1.95 -2.37
C ILE A 13 -13.92 -1.37 -1.03
N GLY A 14 -14.60 -1.73 0.07
CA GLY A 14 -14.25 -1.27 1.41
C GLY A 14 -12.81 -1.60 1.79
N PHE A 15 -12.42 -2.86 1.68
CA PHE A 15 -11.06 -3.32 2.01
C PHE A 15 -9.99 -2.65 1.14
N VAL A 16 -10.20 -2.58 -0.18
CA VAL A 16 -9.24 -1.99 -1.11
C VAL A 16 -9.16 -0.47 -0.92
N ALA A 17 -10.28 0.22 -0.75
CA ALA A 17 -10.33 1.66 -0.50
C ALA A 17 -9.72 2.02 0.86
N SER A 18 -9.94 1.22 1.90
CA SER A 18 -9.30 1.40 3.20
C SER A 18 -7.78 1.22 3.11
N GLY A 19 -7.31 0.17 2.43
CA GLY A 19 -5.88 -0.03 2.16
C GLY A 19 -5.26 1.14 1.39
N PHE A 20 -5.95 1.60 0.35
CA PHE A 20 -5.52 2.78 -0.42
C PHE A 20 -5.50 4.05 0.42
N SER A 21 -6.54 4.32 1.22
CA SER A 21 -6.64 5.53 2.04
C SER A 21 -5.59 5.56 3.16
N LEU A 22 -5.25 4.41 3.74
CA LEU A 22 -4.17 4.29 4.71
C LEU A 22 -2.84 4.66 4.06
N LEU A 23 -2.54 4.10 2.88
CA LEU A 23 -1.32 4.42 2.15
C LEU A 23 -1.29 5.89 1.72
N LEU A 24 -2.40 6.43 1.22
CA LEU A 24 -2.51 7.83 0.83
C LEU A 24 -2.24 8.77 2.01
N SER A 25 -2.76 8.45 3.20
CA SER A 25 -2.52 9.25 4.40
C SER A 25 -1.03 9.30 4.77
N LEU A 26 -0.30 8.23 4.51
CA LEU A 26 1.14 8.19 4.77
C LEU A 26 1.97 8.99 3.79
N THR A 27 1.52 9.19 2.54
CA THR A 27 2.25 10.07 1.62
C THR A 27 2.35 11.50 2.12
N LEU A 28 1.39 11.97 2.94
CA LEU A 28 1.48 13.28 3.59
C LEU A 28 2.68 13.35 4.55
N LEU A 29 3.00 12.25 5.22
CA LEU A 29 4.16 12.14 6.10
C LEU A 29 5.45 11.91 5.30
N GLU A 30 5.39 11.08 4.25
CA GLU A 30 6.54 10.82 3.38
C GLU A 30 6.96 12.04 2.57
N ARG A 31 6.07 13.00 2.31
CA ARG A 31 6.42 14.27 1.66
C ARG A 31 7.56 14.99 2.38
N PHE A 32 7.64 14.88 3.71
CA PHE A 32 8.75 15.42 4.49
C PHE A 32 10.04 14.64 4.25
N VAL A 33 9.97 13.31 4.22
CA VAL A 33 11.11 12.43 3.91
C VAL A 33 11.63 12.65 2.49
N LEU A 34 10.74 12.75 1.50
CA LEU A 34 11.09 13.07 0.12
C LEU A 34 11.73 14.45 0.00
N GLY A 35 11.28 15.42 0.80
CA GLY A 35 11.93 16.72 0.94
C GLY A 35 13.40 16.58 1.36
N LEU A 36 13.71 15.69 2.30
CA LEU A 36 15.09 15.41 2.73
C LEU A 36 15.92 14.65 1.69
N MET A 37 15.28 13.89 0.80
CA MET A 37 15.96 13.16 -0.27
C MET A 37 16.29 14.04 -1.49
N VAL A 38 15.50 15.10 -1.72
CA VAL A 38 15.65 16.00 -2.87
C VAL A 38 16.46 17.25 -2.53
N THR A 39 16.43 17.68 -1.26
CA THR A 39 17.14 18.88 -0.81
C THR A 39 18.45 18.48 -0.11
N PRO A 40 19.63 19.03 -0.50
CA PRO A 40 20.88 18.73 0.18
C PRO A 40 20.83 19.12 1.68
N PRO A 41 21.54 18.40 2.57
CA PRO A 41 21.38 18.47 4.04
C PRO A 41 21.66 19.82 4.70
N THR A 42 22.03 20.85 3.93
CA THR A 42 22.57 22.11 4.44
C THR A 42 21.50 23.12 4.87
N THR A 43 20.21 22.81 4.72
CA THR A 43 19.10 23.77 4.95
C THR A 43 17.94 23.24 5.78
N SER A 44 17.99 22.01 6.30
CA SER A 44 16.91 21.43 7.10
C SER A 44 17.31 21.28 8.57
N ASP A 45 16.46 21.76 9.48
CA ASP A 45 16.65 21.64 10.93
C ASP A 45 16.72 20.16 11.34
N GLU A 46 17.88 19.76 11.87
CA GLU A 46 18.19 18.38 12.26
C GLU A 46 17.18 17.81 13.28
N SER A 47 16.62 18.66 14.13
CA SER A 47 15.57 18.30 15.09
C SER A 47 14.27 17.83 14.40
N THR A 48 13.87 18.50 13.32
CA THR A 48 12.65 18.17 12.56
C THR A 48 12.80 16.83 11.84
N ILE A 49 14.01 16.51 11.39
CA ILE A 49 14.34 15.22 10.77
C ILE A 49 14.19 14.09 11.79
N ARG A 50 14.70 14.28 13.00
CA ARG A 50 14.67 13.29 14.09
C ARG A 50 13.24 13.03 14.57
N ASP A 51 12.42 14.06 14.72
CA ASP A 51 11.00 13.91 15.08
C ASP A 51 10.21 13.17 13.99
N THR A 52 10.49 13.47 12.71
CA THR A 52 9.87 12.78 11.58
C THR A 52 10.28 11.31 11.53
N LEU A 53 11.55 10.98 11.82
CA LEU A 53 12.05 9.62 11.89
C LEU A 53 11.40 8.82 13.03
N ALA A 54 11.18 9.44 14.19
CA ALA A 54 10.49 8.83 15.33
C ALA A 54 9.02 8.52 14.98
N ALA A 55 8.32 9.44 14.33
CA ALA A 55 6.96 9.22 13.83
C ALA A 55 6.92 8.11 12.77
N LEU A 56 7.89 8.09 11.84
CA LEU A 56 7.99 7.05 10.82
C LEU A 56 8.23 5.67 11.42
N ARG A 57 9.10 5.54 12.43
CA ARG A 57 9.36 4.27 13.11
C ARG A 57 8.10 3.69 13.76
N LEU A 58 7.30 4.54 14.41
CA LEU A 58 6.05 4.13 15.03
C LEU A 58 5.07 3.60 13.97
N ILE A 59 4.99 4.29 12.84
CA ILE A 59 4.12 3.90 11.72
C ILE A 59 4.61 2.63 11.04
N VAL A 60 5.92 2.51 10.76
CA VAL A 60 6.53 1.36 10.09
C VAL A 60 6.39 0.08 10.92
N GLY A 61 6.23 0.16 12.25
CA GLY A 61 5.90 -0.98 13.09
C GLY A 61 4.44 -1.46 12.96
N ILE A 62 3.48 -0.55 12.77
CA ILE A 62 2.04 -0.83 12.78
C ILE A 62 1.48 -1.05 11.37
N LEU A 63 2.14 -0.49 10.36
CA LEU A 63 1.66 -0.50 8.99
C LEU A 63 1.68 -1.89 8.33
N PRO A 64 2.74 -2.72 8.47
CA PRO A 64 2.76 -4.05 7.86
C PRO A 64 1.60 -4.96 8.31
N PRO A 65 1.25 -5.08 9.61
CA PRO A 65 0.13 -5.93 10.01
C PRO A 65 -1.22 -5.35 9.55
N THR A 66 -1.41 -4.03 9.62
CA THR A 66 -2.68 -3.41 9.17
C THR A 66 -2.89 -3.55 7.67
N LEU A 67 -1.85 -3.31 6.86
CA LEU A 67 -1.88 -3.56 5.41
C LEU A 67 -2.00 -5.04 5.09
N GLY A 68 -1.38 -5.93 5.88
CA GLY A 68 -1.50 -7.38 5.72
C GLY A 68 -2.96 -7.84 5.83
N VAL A 69 -3.71 -7.32 6.80
CA VAL A 69 -5.15 -7.60 6.94
C VAL A 69 -5.93 -7.05 5.75
N MET A 70 -5.62 -5.83 5.30
CA MET A 70 -6.33 -5.21 4.17
C MET A 70 -6.05 -5.94 2.84
N ALA A 71 -4.80 -6.28 2.58
CA ALA A 71 -4.36 -7.03 1.41
C ALA A 71 -4.91 -8.46 1.43
N GLY A 72 -4.79 -9.16 2.56
CA GLY A 72 -5.31 -10.52 2.74
C GLY A 72 -6.82 -10.57 2.57
N GLY A 73 -7.56 -9.66 3.21
CA GLY A 73 -9.01 -9.54 3.05
C GLY A 73 -9.42 -9.25 1.60
N SER A 74 -8.70 -8.34 0.93
CA SER A 74 -8.93 -8.04 -0.49
C SER A 74 -8.70 -9.26 -1.38
N LEU A 75 -7.60 -10.00 -1.18
CA LEU A 75 -7.27 -11.19 -1.95
C LEU A 75 -8.31 -12.31 -1.75
N LEU A 76 -8.73 -12.57 -0.52
CA LEU A 76 -9.76 -13.57 -0.22
C LEU A 76 -11.09 -13.24 -0.89
N LEU A 77 -11.51 -11.96 -0.83
CA LEU A 77 -12.75 -11.50 -1.45
C LEU A 77 -12.68 -11.54 -2.99
N VAL A 78 -11.53 -11.22 -3.58
CA VAL A 78 -11.31 -11.34 -5.03
C VAL A 78 -11.33 -12.81 -5.46
N LEU A 79 -10.69 -13.71 -4.70
CA LEU A 79 -10.70 -15.14 -4.99
C LEU A 79 -12.12 -15.69 -4.93
N TRP A 80 -12.90 -15.30 -3.92
CA TRP A 80 -14.32 -15.64 -3.85
C TRP A 80 -15.10 -15.10 -5.04
N GLN A 81 -14.88 -13.83 -5.42
CA GLN A 81 -15.51 -13.21 -6.59
C GLN A 81 -15.15 -13.95 -7.88
N LEU A 82 -13.93 -14.46 -8.00
CA LEU A 82 -13.46 -15.23 -9.15
C LEU A 82 -14.17 -16.59 -9.24
N LEU A 83 -14.24 -17.32 -8.12
CA LEU A 83 -14.92 -18.63 -8.03
C LEU A 83 -16.42 -18.50 -8.30
N ALA A 84 -17.08 -17.52 -7.69
CA ALA A 84 -18.53 -17.30 -7.83
C ALA A 84 -18.96 -16.77 -9.22
N GLN A 85 -18.01 -16.44 -10.10
CA GLN A 85 -18.27 -15.84 -11.42
C GLN A 85 -17.57 -16.61 -12.55
N ASN A 86 -17.19 -17.88 -12.32
CA ASN A 86 -16.52 -18.74 -13.31
C ASN A 86 -15.31 -18.09 -13.98
N GLY A 87 -14.43 -17.44 -13.20
CA GLY A 87 -13.14 -17.01 -13.74
C GLY A 87 -13.20 -15.82 -14.70
N ARG A 88 -14.21 -14.94 -14.61
CA ARG A 88 -14.33 -13.75 -15.47
C ARG A 88 -13.02 -12.95 -15.48
N ILE A 89 -12.52 -12.61 -16.67
CA ILE A 89 -11.23 -11.93 -16.90
C ILE A 89 -11.05 -10.69 -16.02
N LEU A 90 -12.10 -9.90 -15.83
CA LEU A 90 -12.01 -8.69 -15.00
C LEU A 90 -11.69 -8.99 -13.53
N SER A 91 -12.22 -10.08 -12.96
CA SER A 91 -11.85 -10.54 -11.62
C SER A 91 -10.40 -11.04 -11.56
N LEU A 92 -9.91 -11.69 -12.63
CA LEU A 92 -8.49 -12.07 -12.75
C LEU A 92 -7.59 -10.84 -12.78
N MET A 93 -7.98 -9.80 -13.52
CA MET A 93 -7.21 -8.56 -13.59
C MET A 93 -7.13 -7.87 -12.22
N ILE A 94 -8.23 -7.82 -11.47
CA ILE A 94 -8.23 -7.29 -10.09
C ILE A 94 -7.26 -8.11 -9.22
N MET A 95 -7.32 -9.45 -9.33
CA MET A 95 -6.42 -10.32 -8.58
C MET A 95 -4.95 -10.08 -8.93
N ALA A 96 -4.62 -10.04 -10.22
CA ALA A 96 -3.27 -9.79 -10.71
C ALA A 96 -2.75 -8.41 -10.26
N SER A 97 -3.61 -7.38 -10.25
CA SER A 97 -3.24 -6.03 -9.80
C SER A 97 -2.88 -5.95 -8.32
N LEU A 98 -3.34 -6.90 -7.50
CA LEU A 98 -2.94 -7.02 -6.08
C LEU A 98 -1.76 -7.99 -5.93
N VAL A 99 -1.84 -9.18 -6.53
CA VAL A 99 -0.86 -10.26 -6.31
C VAL A 99 0.51 -9.90 -6.88
N LEU A 100 0.60 -9.34 -8.09
CA LEU A 100 1.90 -9.07 -8.72
C LEU A 100 2.69 -8.00 -7.95
N PRO A 101 2.14 -6.81 -7.63
CA PRO A 101 2.92 -5.79 -6.94
C PRO A 101 3.19 -6.15 -5.48
N LEU A 102 2.21 -6.75 -4.78
CA LEU A 102 2.41 -7.18 -3.39
C LEU A 102 3.38 -8.36 -3.31
N GLY A 103 3.31 -9.29 -4.26
CA GLY A 103 4.27 -10.39 -4.39
C GLY A 103 5.69 -9.87 -4.64
N TYR A 104 5.84 -8.87 -5.53
CA TYR A 104 7.13 -8.20 -5.72
C TYR A 104 7.66 -7.58 -4.41
N ASN A 105 6.80 -6.84 -3.69
CA ASN A 105 7.20 -6.21 -2.43
C ASN A 105 7.62 -7.23 -1.36
N ILE A 106 6.91 -8.34 -1.24
CA ILE A 106 7.16 -9.37 -0.22
C ILE A 106 8.40 -10.21 -0.57
N PHE A 107 8.48 -10.72 -1.80
CA PHE A 107 9.48 -11.73 -2.17
C PHE A 107 10.76 -11.17 -2.79
N ILE A 108 10.67 -10.05 -3.50
CA ILE A 108 11.82 -9.49 -4.23
C ILE A 108 12.41 -8.30 -3.48
N ALA A 109 11.56 -7.33 -3.12
CA ALA A 109 12.03 -6.13 -2.43
C ALA A 109 12.22 -6.32 -0.91
N ASP A 110 11.88 -7.50 -0.37
CA ASP A 110 12.02 -7.87 1.04
C ASP A 110 11.45 -6.81 2.01
N THR A 111 10.12 -6.70 2.05
CA THR A 111 9.42 -5.77 2.96
C THR A 111 9.81 -5.98 4.42
N VAL A 112 10.09 -7.22 4.84
CA VAL A 112 10.48 -7.52 6.24
C VAL A 112 11.88 -6.98 6.53
N GLY A 113 12.83 -7.19 5.62
CA GLY A 113 14.18 -6.62 5.71
C GLY A 113 14.16 -5.09 5.75
N THR A 114 13.38 -4.46 4.88
CA THR A 114 13.23 -2.99 4.84
C THR A 114 12.65 -2.43 6.13
N VAL A 115 11.58 -3.03 6.66
CA VAL A 115 10.97 -2.62 7.95
C VAL A 115 11.97 -2.77 9.10
N ARG A 116 12.69 -3.90 9.16
CA ARG A 116 13.73 -4.12 10.18
C ARG A 116 14.87 -3.11 10.07
N GLY A 117 15.28 -2.76 8.85
CA GLY A 117 16.31 -1.75 8.60
C GLY A 117 15.91 -0.38 9.14
N VAL A 118 14.68 0.07 8.87
CA VAL A 118 14.16 1.35 9.38
C VAL A 118 14.00 1.34 10.91
N ILE A 119 13.57 0.21 11.48
CA ILE A 119 13.46 0.07 12.95
C ILE A 119 14.84 0.05 13.60
N ALA A 120 15.87 -0.49 12.96
CA ALA A 120 17.21 -0.62 13.55
C ALA A 120 18.02 0.69 13.60
N ILE A 121 17.71 1.68 12.76
CA ILE A 121 18.52 2.90 12.61
C ILE A 121 18.30 3.90 13.73
N SER A 122 19.37 4.23 14.47
CA SER A 122 19.31 5.23 15.53
C SER A 122 19.02 6.63 14.96
N PRO A 123 18.27 7.49 15.67
CA PRO A 123 18.13 8.90 15.28
C PRO A 123 19.47 9.65 15.25
N ASP A 124 20.49 9.10 15.90
CA ASP A 124 21.87 9.64 15.94
C ASP A 124 22.75 9.14 14.79
N ASP A 125 22.27 8.21 13.96
CA ASP A 125 23.04 7.71 12.82
C ASP A 125 23.17 8.77 11.72
N ASP A 126 24.22 8.66 10.91
CA ASP A 126 24.46 9.56 9.78
C ASP A 126 23.21 9.66 8.89
N LEU A 127 22.80 10.88 8.57
CA LEU A 127 21.65 11.19 7.71
C LEU A 127 21.71 10.43 6.37
N ARG A 128 22.92 10.16 5.85
CA ARG A 128 23.09 9.34 4.65
C ARG A 128 22.62 7.90 4.83
N LEU A 129 22.87 7.30 6.00
CA LEU A 129 22.41 5.95 6.35
C LEU A 129 20.89 5.92 6.54
N VAL A 130 20.34 6.96 7.18
CA VAL A 130 18.89 7.15 7.34
C VAL A 130 18.19 7.19 5.98
N ILE A 131 18.69 8.02 5.04
CA ILE A 131 18.14 8.14 3.68
C ILE A 131 18.26 6.83 2.90
N ALA A 132 19.39 6.14 2.99
CA ALA A 132 19.62 4.88 2.29
C ALA A 132 18.63 3.78 2.70
N ALA A 133 18.21 3.75 3.96
CA ALA A 133 17.23 2.79 4.46
C ALA A 133 15.77 3.21 4.26
N LEU A 134 15.50 4.52 4.16
CA LEU A 134 14.16 5.04 3.86
C LEU A 134 13.78 4.88 2.38
N LYS A 135 14.75 4.95 1.47
CA LYS A 135 14.50 4.86 0.02
C LYS A 135 13.73 3.59 -0.39
N PRO A 136 14.12 2.38 0.03
CA PRO A 136 13.37 1.16 -0.28
C PRO A 136 11.98 1.17 0.35
N ALA A 137 11.83 1.70 1.56
CA ALA A 137 10.54 1.78 2.26
C ALA A 137 9.54 2.65 1.49
N VAL A 138 9.97 3.84 1.07
CA VAL A 138 9.15 4.76 0.25
C VAL A 138 8.82 4.11 -1.11
N THR A 139 9.78 3.42 -1.72
CA THR A 139 9.54 2.73 -3.00
C THR A 139 8.47 1.64 -2.85
N GLN A 140 8.59 0.78 -1.84
CA GLN A 140 7.62 -0.28 -1.53
C GLN A 140 6.24 0.31 -1.20
N HIS A 141 6.21 1.43 -0.48
CA HIS A 141 4.99 2.17 -0.17
C HIS A 141 4.23 2.58 -1.45
N TYR A 142 4.90 3.26 -2.39
CA TYR A 142 4.27 3.67 -3.65
C TYR A 142 3.85 2.49 -4.53
N VAL A 143 4.62 1.40 -4.56
CA VAL A 143 4.23 0.17 -5.26
C VAL A 143 2.96 -0.43 -4.65
N GLY A 144 2.87 -0.48 -3.32
CA GLY A 144 1.66 -0.90 -2.62
C GLY A 144 0.47 0.00 -2.92
N MET A 145 0.67 1.31 -2.92
CA MET A 145 -0.37 2.29 -3.24
C MET A 145 -0.91 2.09 -4.65
N LEU A 146 -0.01 1.92 -5.62
CA LEU A 146 -0.38 1.66 -7.01
C LEU A 146 -1.22 0.38 -7.14
N ALA A 147 -0.85 -0.68 -6.40
CA ALA A 147 -1.58 -1.94 -6.38
C ALA A 147 -3.04 -1.75 -5.92
N PHE A 148 -3.23 -1.06 -4.79
CA PHE A 148 -4.56 -0.78 -4.26
C PHE A 148 -5.36 0.19 -5.15
N ALA A 149 -4.71 1.19 -5.75
CA ALA A 149 -5.36 2.12 -6.67
C ALA A 149 -5.88 1.41 -7.93
N LEU A 150 -5.04 0.56 -8.55
CA LEU A 150 -5.42 -0.23 -9.72
C LEU A 150 -6.55 -1.21 -9.40
N ALA A 151 -6.44 -1.92 -8.27
CA ALA A 151 -7.48 -2.84 -7.81
C ALA A 151 -8.81 -2.11 -7.57
N LEU A 152 -8.77 -0.91 -6.99
CA LEU A 152 -9.96 -0.09 -6.74
C LEU A 152 -10.62 0.33 -8.06
N ALA A 153 -9.83 0.87 -8.99
CA ALA A 153 -10.31 1.29 -10.30
C ALA A 153 -10.95 0.11 -11.05
N LEU A 154 -10.27 -1.04 -11.10
CA LEU A 154 -10.79 -2.24 -11.74
C LEU A 154 -12.05 -2.78 -11.04
N GLN A 155 -12.13 -2.69 -9.72
CA GLN A 155 -13.32 -3.11 -8.98
C GLN A 155 -14.51 -2.18 -9.21
N ILE A 156 -14.29 -0.86 -9.34
CA ILE A 156 -15.33 0.09 -9.73
C ILE A 156 -15.84 -0.24 -11.14
N ILE A 157 -14.94 -0.47 -12.09
CA ILE A 157 -15.29 -0.91 -13.46
C ILE A 157 -16.09 -2.22 -13.41
N TYR A 158 -15.66 -3.19 -12.58
CA TYR A 158 -16.37 -4.46 -12.42
C TYR A 158 -17.82 -4.28 -11.97
N VAL A 159 -18.06 -3.40 -11.00
CA VAL A 159 -19.41 -3.10 -10.51
C VAL A 159 -20.25 -2.38 -11.57
N LEU A 160 -19.68 -1.41 -12.29
CA LEU A 160 -20.38 -0.64 -13.33
C LEU A 160 -20.79 -1.51 -14.53
N PHE A 161 -19.91 -2.44 -14.95
CA PHE A 161 -20.10 -3.27 -16.14
C PHE A 161 -20.45 -4.73 -15.78
N ARG A 162 -21.04 -4.98 -14.61
CA ARG A 162 -21.51 -6.32 -14.25
C ARG A 162 -22.76 -6.66 -15.09
N PRO A 163 -22.73 -7.73 -15.91
CA PRO A 163 -23.92 -8.18 -16.60
C PRO A 163 -24.97 -8.57 -15.56
N ARG A 164 -26.18 -8.02 -15.70
CA ARG A 164 -27.31 -8.40 -14.84
C ARG A 164 -27.59 -9.89 -15.03
N PRO A 165 -27.90 -10.64 -13.96
CA PRO A 165 -28.43 -11.99 -14.12
C PRO A 165 -29.68 -11.87 -15.01
N ARG A 166 -29.70 -12.66 -16.08
CA ARG A 166 -30.88 -12.84 -16.94
C ARG A 166 -31.92 -13.64 -16.18
#